data_AF-A0AAD6SKD3-F1
#
_entry.id   AF-A0AAD6SKD3-F1
#
_cell.length_a   1.000
_cell.length_b   1.000
_cell.length_c   1.000
_cell.angle_alpha   90.00
_cell.angle_beta   90.00
_cell.angle_gamma   90.00
#
_symmetry.space_group_name_H-M   'P 1'
#
loop_
_entity.id
_entity.type
_entity.pdbx_description
1 polymer ?
#
loop_
_entity_poly.entity_id
_entity_poly.type
_entity_poly.pdbx_seq_one_letter_code
_entity_poly.pdbx_strand_id
1 'polypeptide(L)'
;MHLLLHGVSVLLLHFSRTYASPQGSCACSPITIPVHVDVLVPKDPTDEFAGLKSNASELRRVDATYDIYGIFCEPDTTVSSRNKDVVQLLVHGITYTSQYWSPPVEEFRNYSYAAFSYAHGAYSSLAVDALGVGLSSRPVSASDVQYPTSSAALSQVARHLKTTPLLPGVPAFNKVIGIGHSAGSGLLNFGAIVEGPQSPFDGLILTASLSTAVDLNISSLPGLTSARDADPLRWNTLDPAYFTATNRSIFYPADPSTFSPRMILLDEFTEDVDCRDIRADDYDFADDGLHRESCWGRRTSSFA
;
A
#
# COMPACT_ATOMS: atom_id res chain seq x y z
N MET A 1 26.85 43.14 -29.58
CA MET A 1 25.56 42.42 -29.37
C MET A 1 25.67 41.71 -28.03
N HIS A 2 25.25 42.37 -26.95
CA HIS A 2 25.30 41.84 -25.59
C HIS A 2 24.09 40.95 -25.34
N LEU A 3 24.30 39.66 -25.06
CA LEU A 3 23.28 38.79 -24.48
C LEU A 3 23.44 38.81 -22.96
N LEU A 4 22.51 39.49 -22.28
CA LEU A 4 22.31 39.42 -20.84
C LEU A 4 21.62 38.11 -20.49
N LEU A 5 22.37 37.12 -19.99
CA LEU A 5 21.80 35.96 -19.31
C LEU A 5 21.38 36.38 -17.89
N HIS A 6 20.08 36.59 -17.69
CA HIS A 6 19.51 36.70 -16.35
C HIS A 6 19.48 35.31 -15.72
N GLY A 7 20.29 35.11 -14.68
CA GLY A 7 20.22 33.94 -13.82
C GLY A 7 18.94 33.99 -12.99
N VAL A 8 18.02 33.06 -13.24
CA VAL A 8 16.91 32.80 -12.35
C VAL A 8 17.38 31.73 -11.36
N SER A 9 17.75 32.16 -10.15
CA SER A 9 17.91 31.27 -9.01
C SER A 9 16.57 30.58 -8.73
N VAL A 10 16.49 29.29 -9.03
CA VAL A 10 15.38 28.44 -8.59
C VAL A 10 15.56 28.22 -7.09
N LEU A 11 14.87 29.02 -6.30
CA LEU A 11 14.74 28.82 -4.86
C LEU A 11 13.91 27.54 -4.66
N LEU A 12 14.57 26.45 -4.26
CA LEU A 12 13.94 25.21 -3.81
C LEU A 12 13.15 25.49 -2.51
N LEU A 13 11.91 25.95 -2.65
CA LEU A 13 10.94 25.98 -1.57
C LEU A 13 10.65 24.55 -1.15
N HIS A 14 11.29 24.10 -0.07
CA HIS A 14 10.86 22.91 0.65
C HIS A 14 9.49 23.21 1.25
N PHE A 15 8.43 22.75 0.59
CA PHE A 15 7.10 22.71 1.18
C PHE A 15 7.09 21.61 2.24
N SER A 16 7.51 21.93 3.47
CA SER A 16 7.11 21.16 4.63
C SER A 16 5.60 21.35 4.79
N ARG A 17 4.80 20.46 4.20
CA ARG A 17 3.36 20.40 4.46
C ARG A 17 3.17 19.92 5.90
N THR A 18 3.13 20.85 6.84
CA THR A 18 2.59 20.59 8.17
C THR A 18 1.09 20.37 8.03
N TYR A 19 0.63 19.12 8.18
CA TYR A 19 -0.79 18.79 8.29
C TYR A 19 -1.27 19.25 9.68
N ALA A 20 -1.72 20.50 9.76
CA ALA A 20 -2.29 21.03 10.99
C ALA A 20 -3.72 20.51 11.15
N SER A 21 -3.94 19.60 12.11
CA SER A 21 -5.27 19.15 12.54
C SER A 21 -5.93 20.24 13.41
N PRO A 22 -7.11 20.80 13.05
CA PRO A 22 -7.80 21.77 13.89
C PRO A 22 -8.63 21.05 14.95
N GLN A 23 -8.21 21.20 16.21
CA GLN A 23 -8.90 20.84 17.46
C GLN A 23 -8.94 19.35 17.87
N GLY A 24 -8.15 19.07 18.92
CA GLY A 24 -7.69 17.76 19.37
C GLY A 24 -6.33 17.47 18.73
N SER A 25 -5.25 18.08 19.22
CA SER A 25 -3.92 18.13 18.58
C SER A 25 -3.27 16.76 18.46
N CYS A 26 -3.60 16.01 17.42
CA CYS A 26 -2.73 14.91 16.99
C CYS A 26 -1.59 15.52 16.19
N ALA A 27 -0.35 15.31 16.64
CA ALA A 27 0.83 15.71 15.89
C ALA A 27 1.12 14.60 14.86
N CYS A 28 0.90 14.90 13.59
CA CYS A 28 1.16 13.97 12.50
C CYS A 28 2.37 14.42 11.69
N SER A 29 3.30 13.50 11.44
CA SER A 29 4.53 13.74 10.69
C SER A 29 4.71 12.67 9.62
N PRO A 30 5.11 13.04 8.39
CA PRO A 30 5.53 12.06 7.41
C PRO A 30 6.83 11.39 7.87
N ILE A 31 6.95 10.11 7.59
CA ILE A 31 8.14 9.31 7.87
C ILE A 31 8.39 8.35 6.71
N THR A 32 9.66 8.03 6.49
CA THR A 32 10.10 6.96 5.59
C THR A 32 10.94 5.98 6.38
N ILE A 33 10.57 4.71 6.32
CA ILE A 33 11.19 3.62 7.07
C ILE A 33 11.85 2.68 6.05
N PRO A 34 13.18 2.63 5.96
CA PRO A 34 13.86 1.65 5.12
C PRO A 34 13.63 0.27 5.74
N VAL A 35 13.20 -0.71 4.95
CA VAL A 35 12.99 -2.09 5.38
C VAL A 35 13.73 -3.04 4.45
N HIS A 36 14.46 -3.98 5.04
CA HIS A 36 15.12 -5.04 4.29
C HIS A 36 14.22 -6.26 4.20
N VAL A 37 13.96 -6.71 2.98
CA VAL A 37 13.11 -7.87 2.68
C VAL A 37 13.97 -8.94 2.02
N ASP A 38 13.94 -10.13 2.60
CA ASP A 38 14.58 -11.33 2.08
C ASP A 38 13.56 -12.49 2.13
N VAL A 39 12.90 -12.74 1.00
CA VAL A 39 11.83 -13.74 0.89
C VAL A 39 11.92 -14.54 -0.41
N LEU A 40 11.27 -15.70 -0.42
CA LEU A 40 11.00 -16.43 -1.65
C LEU A 40 9.61 -16.05 -2.15
N VAL A 41 9.52 -15.74 -3.44
CA VAL A 41 8.26 -15.46 -4.14
C VAL A 41 8.13 -16.40 -5.35
N PRO A 42 6.91 -16.77 -5.73
CA PRO A 42 6.65 -17.36 -7.05
C PRO A 42 7.28 -16.53 -8.18
N LYS A 43 7.92 -17.22 -9.14
CA LYS A 43 8.37 -16.58 -10.37
C LYS A 43 7.21 -16.09 -11.22
N ASP A 44 6.13 -16.87 -11.25
CA ASP A 44 4.85 -16.46 -11.80
C ASP A 44 4.00 -15.86 -10.67
N PRO A 45 3.76 -14.53 -10.64
CA PRO A 45 2.98 -13.88 -9.58
C PRO A 45 1.55 -14.42 -9.48
N THR A 46 1.08 -15.12 -10.49
CA THR A 46 -0.30 -15.58 -10.61
C THR A 46 -0.53 -16.88 -9.84
N ASP A 47 0.57 -17.54 -9.47
CA ASP A 47 0.64 -18.68 -8.56
C ASP A 47 0.73 -18.27 -7.08
N GLU A 48 0.70 -16.98 -6.77
CA GLU A 48 0.80 -16.43 -5.41
C GLU A 48 -0.16 -17.09 -4.42
N PHE A 49 -1.40 -17.36 -4.84
CA PHE A 49 -2.39 -18.10 -4.06
C PHE A 49 -2.48 -19.58 -4.42
N ALA A 50 -1.97 -19.98 -5.59
CA ALA A 50 -1.90 -21.38 -6.01
C ALA A 50 -0.83 -22.19 -5.23
N GLY A 51 0.19 -21.50 -4.70
CA GLY A 51 1.20 -22.06 -3.81
C GLY A 51 0.65 -22.66 -2.51
N LEU A 52 -0.61 -22.35 -2.16
CA LEU A 52 -1.34 -22.99 -1.06
C LEU A 52 -2.10 -24.27 -1.47
N LYS A 53 -2.22 -24.56 -2.78
CA LYS A 53 -3.10 -25.63 -3.30
C LYS A 53 -2.40 -26.77 -4.06
N SER A 54 -1.20 -26.64 -4.67
CA SER A 54 -0.31 -27.81 -5.00
C SER A 54 0.95 -27.46 -5.84
N ASN A 55 1.97 -28.33 -5.69
CA ASN A 55 3.15 -28.61 -6.53
C ASN A 55 3.87 -27.48 -7.31
N ALA A 56 4.98 -27.03 -6.71
CA ALA A 56 6.20 -26.51 -7.33
C ALA A 56 6.01 -25.41 -8.38
N SER A 57 5.42 -24.27 -7.98
CA SER A 57 5.77 -23.01 -8.62
C SER A 57 7.27 -22.77 -8.42
N GLU A 58 8.00 -22.48 -9.51
CA GLU A 58 9.41 -22.17 -9.40
C GLU A 58 9.54 -20.89 -8.58
N LEU A 59 10.25 -20.96 -7.46
CA LEU A 59 10.46 -19.80 -6.58
C LEU A 59 11.69 -19.02 -7.03
N ARG A 60 11.66 -17.70 -6.82
CA ARG A 60 12.84 -16.83 -6.88
C ARG A 60 12.98 -16.08 -5.56
N ARG A 61 14.21 -15.71 -5.24
CA ARG A 61 14.52 -14.89 -4.07
C ARG A 61 14.37 -13.41 -4.41
N VAL A 62 13.69 -12.66 -3.53
CA VAL A 62 13.68 -11.21 -3.50
C VAL A 62 14.47 -10.80 -2.27
N ASP A 63 15.61 -10.16 -2.49
CA ASP A 63 16.54 -9.67 -1.46
C ASP A 63 16.83 -8.20 -1.80
N ALA A 64 16.12 -7.29 -1.11
CA ALA A 64 16.13 -5.88 -1.44
C ALA A 64 15.76 -5.01 -0.23
N THR A 65 16.16 -3.74 -0.27
CA THR A 65 15.72 -2.73 0.69
C THR A 65 14.70 -1.81 0.02
N TYR A 66 13.58 -1.60 0.70
CA TYR A 66 12.51 -0.72 0.27
C TYR A 66 12.30 0.39 1.30
N ASP A 67 12.10 1.60 0.81
CA ASP A 67 11.64 2.72 1.63
C ASP A 67 10.11 2.68 1.72
N ILE A 68 9.57 2.50 2.93
CA ILE A 68 8.13 2.53 3.20
C ILE A 68 7.75 3.88 3.79
N TYR A 69 6.95 4.63 3.05
CA TYR A 69 6.39 5.89 3.48
C TYR A 69 5.19 5.69 4.41
N GLY A 70 5.02 6.58 5.37
CA GLY A 70 3.79 6.68 6.14
C GLY A 70 3.61 8.01 6.84
N ILE A 71 2.44 8.18 7.42
CA ILE A 71 2.10 9.30 8.30
C ILE A 71 2.01 8.75 9.73
N PHE A 72 2.97 9.15 10.55
CA PHE A 72 2.96 8.83 11.98
C PHE A 72 2.23 9.92 12.75
N CYS A 73 1.26 9.52 13.56
CA CYS A 73 0.41 10.40 14.34
C CYS A 73 0.47 9.98 15.81
N GLU A 74 0.86 10.91 16.69
CA GLU A 74 0.97 10.65 18.13
C GLU A 74 -0.01 11.46 18.99
N PRO A 75 -0.37 10.93 20.18
CA PRO A 75 -1.15 11.68 21.14
C PRO A 75 -0.44 12.88 21.73
N ASP A 76 -1.16 13.98 21.94
CA ASP A 76 -0.62 15.12 22.70
C ASP A 76 -0.18 14.67 24.10
N THR A 77 1.01 15.10 24.51
CA THR A 77 1.62 14.87 25.82
C THR A 77 0.72 15.22 27.02
N THR A 78 -0.28 16.07 26.81
CA THR A 78 -1.25 16.52 27.83
C THR A 78 -2.35 15.51 28.14
N VAL A 79 -2.62 14.56 27.24
CA VAL A 79 -3.51 13.43 27.52
C VAL A 79 -2.69 12.36 28.22
N SER A 80 -3.13 11.89 29.40
CA SER A 80 -2.53 10.72 30.04
C SER A 80 -2.79 9.50 29.16
N SER A 81 -1.95 9.27 28.14
CA SER A 81 -2.12 8.12 27.25
C SER A 81 -1.87 6.85 28.04
N ARG A 82 -2.99 6.23 28.46
CA ARG A 82 -3.02 4.88 29.02
C ARG A 82 -2.39 3.85 28.08
N ASN A 83 -2.24 4.20 26.79
CA ASN A 83 -1.76 3.36 25.72
C ASN A 83 -0.49 3.91 25.04
N LYS A 84 0.37 4.66 25.75
CA LYS A 84 1.63 5.22 25.21
C LYS A 84 2.54 4.17 24.53
N ASP A 85 2.42 2.92 24.96
CA ASP A 85 3.25 1.80 24.50
C ASP A 85 2.60 0.95 23.40
N VAL A 86 1.43 1.37 22.90
CA VAL A 86 0.70 0.72 21.82
C VAL A 86 0.67 1.62 20.59
N VAL A 87 1.03 1.07 19.44
CA VAL A 87 0.89 1.72 18.13
C VAL A 87 0.01 0.89 17.20
N GLN A 88 -0.80 1.57 16.40
CA GLN A 88 -1.59 0.97 15.34
C GLN A 88 -0.87 1.13 14.00
N LEU A 89 -0.54 0.02 13.33
CA LEU A 89 -0.05 0.03 11.94
C LEU A 89 -1.25 -0.09 11.02
N LEU A 90 -1.56 0.98 10.28
CA LEU A 90 -2.74 1.07 9.43
C LEU A 90 -2.39 0.82 7.96
N VAL A 91 -3.02 -0.17 7.33
CA VAL A 91 -2.71 -0.64 5.97
C VAL A 91 -3.96 -0.55 5.08
N HIS A 92 -3.85 0.25 4.02
CA HIS A 92 -4.95 0.53 3.09
C HIS A 92 -5.30 -0.67 2.18
N GLY A 93 -6.44 -0.59 1.50
CA GLY A 93 -6.83 -1.54 0.44
C GLY A 93 -6.23 -1.20 -0.91
N ILE A 94 -6.53 -2.00 -1.94
CA ILE A 94 -6.06 -1.73 -3.31
C ILE A 94 -6.46 -0.35 -3.77
N THR A 95 -5.61 0.29 -4.58
CA THR A 95 -5.85 1.61 -5.21
C THR A 95 -6.02 2.79 -4.25
N TYR A 96 -5.72 2.58 -2.97
CA TYR A 96 -5.67 3.62 -1.94
C TYR A 96 -4.23 3.84 -1.48
N THR A 97 -4.01 4.86 -0.65
CA THR A 97 -2.73 5.15 0.03
C THR A 97 -2.96 5.29 1.54
N SER A 98 -1.97 5.73 2.31
CA SER A 98 -2.09 6.06 3.73
C SER A 98 -3.24 7.05 4.02
N GLN A 99 -3.63 7.85 3.02
CA GLN A 99 -4.72 8.82 3.09
C GLN A 99 -6.10 8.20 3.32
N TYR A 100 -6.27 6.89 3.05
CA TYR A 100 -7.51 6.16 3.38
C TYR A 100 -7.87 6.27 4.87
N TRP A 101 -6.86 6.22 5.74
CA TRP A 101 -7.06 6.24 7.19
C TRP A 101 -7.23 7.64 7.77
N SER A 102 -6.85 8.67 7.02
CA SER A 102 -6.96 10.07 7.40
C SER A 102 -7.02 10.94 6.14
N PRO A 103 -8.24 11.24 5.65
CA PRO A 103 -8.40 12.03 4.44
C PRO A 103 -7.76 13.42 4.58
N PRO A 104 -7.07 13.94 3.55
CA PRO A 104 -6.26 15.15 3.64
C PRO A 104 -7.06 16.47 3.59
N VAL A 105 -8.38 16.40 3.80
CA VAL A 105 -9.32 17.52 3.62
C VAL A 105 -10.18 17.68 4.88
N GLU A 106 -10.18 18.88 5.44
CA GLU A 106 -10.87 19.19 6.71
C GLU A 106 -12.37 18.89 6.69
N GLU A 107 -13.03 19.08 5.54
CA GLU A 107 -14.45 18.73 5.35
C GLU A 107 -14.73 17.25 5.67
N PHE A 108 -13.74 16.37 5.51
CA PHE A 108 -13.85 14.93 5.75
C PHE A 108 -13.17 14.49 7.05
N ARG A 109 -12.90 15.41 7.99
CA ARG A 109 -12.26 15.08 9.29
C ARG A 109 -13.01 13.99 10.07
N ASN A 110 -14.34 13.92 9.94
CA ASN A 110 -15.18 12.91 10.59
C ASN A 110 -15.02 11.50 9.99
N TYR A 111 -14.37 11.37 8.83
CA TYR A 111 -13.98 10.10 8.22
C TYR A 111 -12.55 9.65 8.60
N SER A 112 -11.81 10.47 9.35
CA SER A 112 -10.44 10.14 9.78
C SER A 112 -10.44 9.15 10.94
N TYR A 113 -10.13 7.88 10.64
CA TYR A 113 -9.93 6.86 11.67
C TYR A 113 -8.75 7.22 12.59
N ALA A 114 -7.65 7.74 12.04
CA ALA A 114 -6.49 8.14 12.84
C ALA A 114 -6.86 9.21 13.89
N ALA A 115 -7.64 10.23 13.48
CA ALA A 115 -8.11 11.27 14.39
C ALA A 115 -9.11 10.71 15.43
N PHE A 116 -10.01 9.81 15.02
CA PHE A 116 -10.95 9.16 15.92
C PHE A 116 -10.23 8.29 16.97
N SER A 117 -9.32 7.42 16.53
CA SER A 117 -8.53 6.53 17.40
C SER A 117 -7.71 7.32 18.42
N TYR A 118 -7.11 8.43 17.97
CA TYR A 118 -6.45 9.37 18.85
C TYR A 118 -7.40 9.97 19.89
N ALA A 119 -8.49 10.61 19.44
CA ALA A 119 -9.39 11.36 20.32
C ALA A 119 -10.08 10.48 21.39
N HIS A 120 -10.34 9.21 21.08
CA HIS A 120 -11.09 8.31 21.96
C HIS A 120 -10.21 7.28 22.70
N GLY A 121 -9.08 6.88 22.12
CA GLY A 121 -8.22 5.83 22.65
C GLY A 121 -6.82 6.28 23.06
N ALA A 122 -6.41 7.50 22.67
CA ALA A 122 -5.05 8.01 22.83
C ALA A 122 -3.99 7.02 22.33
N TYR A 123 -4.24 6.39 21.18
CA TYR A 123 -3.30 5.51 20.49
C TYR A 123 -2.44 6.31 19.50
N SER A 124 -1.15 5.97 19.44
CA SER A 124 -0.33 6.35 18.28
C SER A 124 -0.72 5.51 17.08
N SER A 125 -0.59 6.07 15.88
CA SER A 125 -0.83 5.35 14.63
C SER A 125 0.22 5.66 13.59
N LEU A 126 0.50 4.68 12.73
CA LEU A 126 1.30 4.83 11.53
C LEU A 126 0.47 4.31 10.36
N ALA A 127 -0.07 5.22 9.55
CA ALA A 127 -0.70 4.85 8.28
C ALA A 127 0.38 4.80 7.19
N VAL A 128 0.56 3.65 6.55
CA VAL A 128 1.61 3.46 5.56
C VAL A 128 1.06 3.40 4.15
N ASP A 129 1.85 3.87 3.19
CA ASP A 129 1.71 3.47 1.80
C ASP A 129 2.37 2.09 1.67
N ALA A 130 1.63 1.08 1.25
CA ALA A 130 2.22 -0.24 1.09
C ALA A 130 3.22 -0.26 -0.09
N LEU A 131 4.11 -1.27 -0.13
CA LEU A 131 5.09 -1.42 -1.23
C LEU A 131 4.40 -1.33 -2.60
N GLY A 132 4.99 -0.60 -3.55
CA GLY A 132 4.43 -0.36 -4.88
C GLY A 132 3.48 0.83 -4.98
N VAL A 133 3.05 1.40 -3.85
CA VAL A 133 1.95 2.38 -3.78
C VAL A 133 2.43 3.70 -3.17
N GLY A 134 1.77 4.79 -3.54
CA GLY A 134 1.97 6.12 -2.97
C GLY A 134 3.40 6.63 -3.11
N LEU A 135 3.94 7.06 -1.97
CA LEU A 135 5.31 7.56 -1.81
C LEU A 135 6.28 6.47 -1.32
N SER A 136 5.81 5.23 -1.12
CA SER A 136 6.70 4.09 -0.87
C SER A 136 7.48 3.71 -2.13
N SER A 137 8.52 2.92 -1.93
CA SER A 137 9.29 2.34 -3.02
C SER A 137 8.36 1.63 -4.01
N ARG A 138 8.59 1.91 -5.29
CA ARG A 138 7.86 1.31 -6.40
C ARG A 138 8.82 0.52 -7.28
N PRO A 139 8.88 -0.81 -7.12
CA PRO A 139 9.68 -1.65 -8.00
C PRO A 139 9.31 -1.44 -9.48
N VAL A 140 10.30 -1.57 -10.36
CA VAL A 140 10.08 -1.44 -11.81
C VAL A 140 9.15 -2.55 -12.31
N SER A 141 9.36 -3.76 -11.80
CA SER A 141 8.53 -4.91 -12.12
C SER A 141 7.46 -5.08 -11.04
N ALA A 142 6.19 -5.03 -11.44
CA ALA A 142 5.06 -5.36 -10.57
C ALA A 142 5.21 -6.75 -9.93
N SER A 143 5.89 -7.69 -10.59
CA SER A 143 6.14 -9.03 -10.07
C SER A 143 7.02 -9.08 -8.82
N ASP A 144 7.71 -8.00 -8.44
CA ASP A 144 8.42 -7.90 -7.16
C ASP A 144 7.48 -7.53 -6.00
N VAL A 145 6.31 -6.97 -6.29
CA VAL A 145 5.31 -6.52 -5.32
C VAL A 145 4.26 -7.62 -5.09
N GLN A 146 4.72 -8.74 -4.55
CA GLN A 146 3.89 -9.89 -4.18
C GLN A 146 3.50 -9.82 -2.68
N TYR A 147 2.48 -10.56 -2.25
CA TYR A 147 2.08 -10.81 -0.86
C TYR A 147 3.27 -11.16 0.04
N PRO A 148 4.17 -12.12 -0.27
CA PRO A 148 5.33 -12.37 0.59
C PRO A 148 6.24 -11.15 0.74
N THR A 149 6.57 -10.45 -0.35
CA THR A 149 7.42 -9.26 -0.31
C THR A 149 6.75 -8.13 0.49
N SER A 150 5.48 -7.84 0.18
CA SER A 150 4.72 -6.74 0.78
C SER A 150 4.42 -7.00 2.26
N SER A 151 4.08 -8.24 2.62
CA SER A 151 3.83 -8.62 4.01
C SER A 151 5.11 -8.59 4.83
N ALA A 152 6.23 -9.09 4.27
CA ALA A 152 7.53 -8.99 4.94
C ALA A 152 7.96 -7.53 5.15
N ALA A 153 7.73 -6.64 4.18
CA ALA A 153 7.98 -5.21 4.34
C ALA A 153 7.17 -4.62 5.51
N LEU A 154 5.86 -4.94 5.61
CA LEU A 154 5.00 -4.48 6.71
C LEU A 154 5.43 -5.07 8.07
N SER A 155 5.83 -6.34 8.12
CA SER A 155 6.39 -6.94 9.33
C SER A 155 7.68 -6.25 9.76
N GLN A 156 8.56 -5.86 8.83
CA GLN A 156 9.76 -5.09 9.17
C GLN A 156 9.42 -3.69 9.70
N VAL A 157 8.42 -3.01 9.12
CA VAL A 157 7.89 -1.76 9.71
C VAL A 157 7.42 -1.98 11.14
N ALA A 158 6.66 -3.04 11.40
CA ALA A 158 6.20 -3.40 12.74
C ALA A 158 7.35 -3.72 13.70
N ARG A 159 8.42 -4.40 13.23
CA ARG A 159 9.63 -4.63 14.04
C ARG A 159 10.35 -3.32 14.36
N HIS A 160 10.46 -2.40 13.40
CA HIS A 160 11.05 -1.09 13.65
C HIS A 160 10.27 -0.29 14.69
N LEU A 161 8.93 -0.31 14.64
CA LEU A 161 8.09 0.29 15.67
C LEU A 161 8.39 -0.25 17.09
N LYS A 162 8.78 -1.53 17.22
CA LYS A 162 9.10 -2.15 18.52
C LYS A 162 10.54 -1.97 18.98
N THR A 163 11.45 -1.62 18.09
CA THR A 163 12.90 -1.69 18.37
C THR A 163 13.63 -0.37 18.19
N THR A 164 13.06 0.56 17.42
CA THR A 164 13.75 1.78 16.98
C THR A 164 12.91 3.01 17.26
N PRO A 165 13.46 4.04 17.93
CA PRO A 165 12.85 5.37 17.94
C PRO A 165 12.77 5.91 16.52
N LEU A 166 11.56 5.94 15.96
CA LEU A 166 11.32 6.31 14.56
C LEU A 166 11.45 7.82 14.31
N LEU A 167 11.14 8.63 15.33
CA LEU A 167 11.26 10.09 15.30
C LEU A 167 11.91 10.57 16.61
N PRO A 168 12.59 11.72 16.61
CA PRO A 168 13.10 12.32 17.84
C PRO A 168 11.98 12.50 18.87
N GLY A 169 12.15 11.93 20.06
CA GLY A 169 11.16 12.01 21.14
C GLY A 169 10.07 10.93 21.13
N VAL A 170 9.98 10.13 20.07
CA VAL A 170 9.02 9.00 19.99
C VAL A 170 9.71 7.72 20.47
N PRO A 171 9.28 7.12 21.59
CA PRO A 171 9.86 5.87 22.07
C PRO A 171 9.46 4.68 21.18
N ALA A 172 10.19 3.58 21.31
CA ALA A 172 9.75 2.29 20.78
C ALA A 172 8.49 1.81 21.50
N PHE A 173 7.63 1.08 20.78
CA PHE A 173 6.36 0.57 21.29
C PHE A 173 6.49 -0.87 21.79
N ASN A 174 5.80 -1.19 22.88
CA ASN A 174 5.74 -2.57 23.38
C ASN A 174 4.81 -3.42 22.50
N LYS A 175 3.73 -2.80 21.99
CA LYS A 175 2.68 -3.48 21.25
C LYS A 175 2.42 -2.82 19.89
N VAL A 176 2.31 -3.64 18.85
CA VAL A 176 1.90 -3.22 17.51
C VAL A 176 0.60 -3.95 17.15
N ILE A 177 -0.46 -3.16 16.90
CA ILE A 177 -1.74 -3.68 16.40
C ILE A 177 -1.81 -3.39 14.90
N GLY A 178 -1.85 -4.43 14.08
CA GLY A 178 -2.06 -4.30 12.64
C GLY A 178 -3.54 -4.08 12.33
N ILE A 179 -3.88 -3.01 11.62
CA ILE A 179 -5.26 -2.72 11.20
C ILE A 179 -5.28 -2.61 9.69
N GLY A 180 -5.99 -3.54 9.05
CA GLY A 180 -6.06 -3.65 7.60
C GLY A 180 -7.44 -3.32 7.06
N HIS A 181 -7.46 -2.82 5.82
CA HIS A 181 -8.65 -2.74 5.00
C HIS A 181 -8.47 -3.52 3.69
N SER A 182 -9.43 -4.38 3.34
CA SER A 182 -9.41 -5.16 2.09
C SER A 182 -8.05 -5.86 1.88
N ALA A 183 -7.32 -5.62 0.78
CA ALA A 183 -5.99 -6.17 0.54
C ALA A 183 -4.98 -5.93 1.69
N GLY A 184 -5.06 -4.78 2.39
CA GLY A 184 -4.25 -4.52 3.57
C GLY A 184 -4.50 -5.52 4.71
N SER A 185 -5.75 -5.99 4.86
CA SER A 185 -6.08 -7.10 5.76
C SER A 185 -5.44 -8.41 5.31
N GLY A 186 -5.44 -8.67 4.00
CA GLY A 186 -4.80 -9.84 3.40
C GLY A 186 -3.30 -9.88 3.69
N LEU A 187 -2.59 -8.77 3.47
CA LEU A 187 -1.15 -8.67 3.74
C LEU A 187 -0.80 -8.89 5.21
N LEU A 188 -1.52 -8.24 6.12
CA LEU A 188 -1.29 -8.41 7.56
C LEU A 188 -1.53 -9.85 8.01
N ASN A 189 -2.61 -10.47 7.52
CA ASN A 189 -2.95 -11.84 7.84
C ASN A 189 -1.93 -12.84 7.25
N PHE A 190 -1.51 -12.64 6.00
CA PHE A 190 -0.49 -13.45 5.34
C PHE A 190 0.83 -13.42 6.11
N GLY A 191 1.33 -12.21 6.43
CA GLY A 191 2.55 -12.04 7.21
C GLY A 191 2.49 -12.72 8.58
N ALA A 192 1.37 -12.54 9.31
CA ALA A 192 1.18 -13.18 10.60
C ALA A 192 1.14 -14.72 10.53
N ILE A 193 0.55 -15.29 9.48
CA ILE A 193 0.53 -16.75 9.26
C ILE A 193 1.92 -17.28 8.93
N VAL A 194 2.64 -16.65 8.00
CA VAL A 194 3.97 -17.08 7.56
C VAL A 194 4.99 -17.00 8.70
N GLU A 195 4.93 -15.93 9.49
CA GLU A 195 5.88 -15.73 10.60
C GLU A 195 5.47 -16.46 11.89
N GLY A 196 4.19 -16.82 12.02
CA GLY A 196 3.67 -17.54 13.17
C GLY A 196 4.06 -16.88 14.51
N PRO A 197 4.67 -17.62 15.46
CA PRO A 197 5.11 -17.05 16.74
C PRO A 197 6.16 -15.93 16.63
N GLN A 198 6.81 -15.77 15.47
CA GLN A 198 7.78 -14.71 15.24
C GLN A 198 7.16 -13.42 14.70
N SER A 199 5.85 -13.43 14.42
CA SER A 199 5.10 -12.25 13.97
C SER A 199 5.32 -11.08 14.93
N PRO A 200 5.59 -9.87 14.42
CA PRO A 200 5.79 -8.69 15.26
C PRO A 200 4.48 -8.14 15.84
N PHE A 201 3.33 -8.60 15.33
CA PHE A 201 2.01 -8.11 15.68
C PHE A 201 1.48 -8.73 16.97
N ASP A 202 1.01 -7.88 17.88
CA ASP A 202 0.37 -8.28 19.13
C ASP A 202 -1.15 -8.50 18.96
N GLY A 203 -1.71 -8.05 17.84
CA GLY A 203 -3.09 -8.28 17.45
C GLY A 203 -3.37 -7.73 16.05
N LEU A 204 -4.40 -8.28 15.40
CA LEU A 204 -4.87 -7.83 14.09
C LEU A 204 -6.34 -7.43 14.14
N ILE A 205 -6.68 -6.34 13.46
CA ILE A 205 -8.06 -5.92 13.17
C ILE A 205 -8.21 -5.91 11.65
N LEU A 206 -8.96 -6.86 11.12
CA LEU A 206 -9.13 -7.06 9.69
C LEU A 206 -10.50 -6.54 9.27
N THR A 207 -10.53 -5.50 8.43
CA THR A 207 -11.77 -4.90 7.93
C THR A 207 -11.95 -5.21 6.45
N ALA A 208 -13.22 -5.21 6.00
CA ALA A 208 -13.60 -5.59 4.63
C ALA A 208 -12.93 -6.89 4.16
N SER A 209 -12.80 -7.85 5.09
CA SER A 209 -12.18 -9.16 4.88
C SER A 209 -13.20 -10.22 5.27
N LEU A 210 -13.36 -11.22 4.41
CA LEU A 210 -14.25 -12.34 4.67
C LEU A 210 -13.51 -13.44 5.46
N SER A 211 -14.23 -14.21 6.26
CA SER A 211 -13.67 -15.33 7.04
C SER A 211 -13.30 -16.54 6.17
N THR A 212 -13.70 -16.52 4.91
CA THR A 212 -13.34 -17.49 3.89
C THR A 212 -12.37 -16.85 2.92
N ALA A 213 -11.30 -17.56 2.54
CA ALA A 213 -10.48 -17.17 1.41
C ALA A 213 -11.38 -17.05 0.17
N VAL A 214 -11.60 -15.82 -0.26
CA VAL A 214 -12.21 -15.56 -1.56
C VAL A 214 -11.03 -15.38 -2.50
N ASP A 215 -10.90 -16.30 -3.46
CA ASP A 215 -10.05 -16.10 -4.63
C ASP A 215 -10.71 -14.94 -5.42
N LEU A 216 -10.42 -13.70 -5.04
CA LEU A 216 -10.91 -12.51 -5.73
C LEU A 216 -10.11 -12.37 -7.01
N ASN A 217 -10.72 -12.72 -8.14
CA ASN A 217 -10.13 -12.40 -9.43
C ASN A 217 -10.28 -10.89 -9.68
N ILE A 218 -9.26 -10.12 -9.31
CA ILE A 218 -9.31 -8.65 -9.33
C ILE A 218 -9.43 -8.08 -10.74
N SER A 219 -8.88 -8.73 -11.76
CA SER A 219 -9.07 -8.31 -13.16
C SER A 219 -10.52 -8.42 -13.63
N SER A 220 -11.27 -9.34 -13.04
CA SER A 220 -12.69 -9.55 -13.35
C SER A 220 -13.58 -8.55 -12.62
N LEU A 221 -13.02 -7.76 -11.67
CA LEU A 221 -13.76 -6.71 -10.99
C LEU A 221 -14.02 -5.57 -11.99
N PRO A 222 -15.29 -5.32 -12.35
CA PRO A 222 -15.63 -4.23 -13.25
C PRO A 222 -15.15 -2.90 -12.66
N GLY A 223 -14.41 -2.14 -13.47
CA GLY A 223 -13.91 -0.82 -13.07
C GLY A 223 -12.43 -0.79 -12.67
N LEU A 224 -11.71 -1.91 -12.71
CA LEU A 224 -10.24 -1.92 -12.63
C LEU A 224 -9.62 -2.04 -14.03
N THR A 225 -8.50 -1.35 -14.26
CA THR A 225 -7.74 -1.40 -15.52
C THR A 225 -6.29 -1.04 -15.31
N SER A 226 -5.42 -1.29 -16.29
CA SER A 226 -4.03 -0.87 -16.26
C SER A 226 -3.92 0.63 -15.99
N ALA A 227 -3.09 1.01 -15.02
CA ALA A 227 -2.92 2.39 -14.60
C ALA A 227 -2.45 3.27 -15.76
N ARG A 228 -1.56 2.74 -16.61
CA ARG A 228 -1.05 3.46 -17.77
C ARG A 228 -2.11 3.76 -18.83
N ASP A 229 -3.16 2.94 -18.89
CA ASP A 229 -4.28 3.12 -19.82
C ASP A 229 -5.35 4.06 -19.21
N ALA A 230 -5.56 3.96 -17.89
CA ALA A 230 -6.48 4.83 -17.16
C ALA A 230 -6.03 6.30 -17.14
N ASP A 231 -4.76 6.55 -16.80
CA ASP A 231 -4.16 7.89 -16.78
C ASP A 231 -2.72 7.84 -17.31
N PRO A 232 -2.53 7.94 -18.64
CA PRO A 232 -1.19 7.94 -19.23
C PRO A 232 -0.37 9.18 -18.87
N LEU A 233 -0.99 10.26 -18.38
CA LEU A 233 -0.24 11.44 -17.94
C LEU A 233 0.43 11.18 -16.58
N ARG A 234 -0.22 10.40 -15.70
CA ARG A 234 0.33 10.00 -14.40
C ARG A 234 1.23 8.77 -14.48
N TRP A 235 0.86 7.77 -15.28
CA TRP A 235 1.36 6.40 -15.12
C TRP A 235 1.88 5.72 -16.39
N ASN A 236 2.16 6.45 -17.48
CA ASN A 236 2.64 5.85 -18.74
C ASN A 236 3.92 5.01 -18.62
N THR A 237 4.78 5.25 -17.61
CA THR A 237 6.03 4.51 -17.43
C THR A 237 5.88 3.28 -16.55
N LEU A 238 4.72 3.05 -15.92
CA LEU A 238 4.52 1.90 -15.06
C LEU A 238 4.44 0.61 -15.87
N ASP A 239 4.88 -0.48 -15.26
CA ASP A 239 4.59 -1.83 -15.74
C ASP A 239 3.07 -1.99 -15.93
N PRO A 240 2.59 -2.60 -17.03
CA PRO A 240 1.15 -2.68 -17.30
C PRO A 240 0.37 -3.47 -16.25
N ALA A 241 1.03 -4.28 -15.42
CA ALA A 241 0.41 -4.95 -14.28
C ALA A 241 0.17 -4.02 -13.08
N TYR A 242 0.63 -2.76 -13.10
CA TYR A 242 0.04 -1.74 -12.24
C TYR A 242 -1.34 -1.38 -12.74
N PHE A 243 -2.33 -1.42 -11.86
CA PHE A 243 -3.73 -1.11 -12.15
C PHE A 243 -4.26 -0.04 -11.20
N THR A 244 -5.37 0.56 -11.60
CA THR A 244 -6.16 1.50 -10.79
C THR A 244 -7.65 1.25 -11.00
N ALA A 245 -8.50 1.91 -10.21
CA ALA A 245 -9.95 1.88 -10.43
C ALA A 245 -10.41 3.12 -11.19
N THR A 246 -11.02 2.94 -12.36
CA THR A 246 -11.59 4.03 -13.17
C THR A 246 -12.99 4.44 -12.72
N ASN A 247 -13.63 3.64 -11.86
CA ASN A 247 -14.91 3.96 -11.25
C ASN A 247 -14.86 3.71 -9.74
N ARG A 248 -14.67 4.77 -8.95
CA ARG A 248 -14.55 4.67 -7.49
C ARG A 248 -15.86 4.26 -6.82
N SER A 249 -17.01 4.45 -7.47
CA SER A 249 -18.34 4.13 -6.91
C SER A 249 -18.50 2.65 -6.56
N ILE A 250 -17.68 1.76 -7.14
CA ILE A 250 -17.68 0.32 -6.84
C ILE A 250 -17.27 0.01 -5.39
N PHE A 251 -16.58 0.93 -4.71
CA PHE A 251 -16.15 0.78 -3.31
C PHE A 251 -17.17 1.34 -2.30
N TYR A 252 -18.28 1.90 -2.78
CA TYR A 252 -19.29 2.54 -1.94
C TYR A 252 -20.58 1.72 -1.91
N PRO A 253 -21.34 1.76 -0.80
CA PRO A 253 -22.65 1.16 -0.75
C PRO A 253 -23.59 1.83 -1.75
N ALA A 254 -24.53 1.05 -2.29
CA ALA A 254 -25.52 1.54 -3.24
C ALA A 254 -26.47 2.61 -2.65
N ASP A 255 -26.58 2.69 -1.33
CA ASP A 255 -27.35 3.72 -0.63
C ASP A 255 -26.47 4.95 -0.31
N PRO A 256 -26.60 6.05 -1.09
CA PRO A 256 -25.79 7.25 -0.91
C PRO A 256 -26.16 8.06 0.35
N SER A 257 -27.21 7.68 1.10
CA SER A 257 -27.54 8.34 2.36
C SER A 257 -26.60 7.97 3.50
N THR A 258 -25.78 6.93 3.31
CA THR A 258 -24.86 6.39 4.33
C THR A 258 -23.50 7.09 4.36
N PHE A 259 -23.18 7.92 3.36
CA PHE A 259 -21.92 8.67 3.28
C PHE A 259 -22.11 10.01 2.55
N SER A 260 -21.17 10.94 2.69
CA SER A 260 -21.18 12.18 1.92
C SER A 260 -20.86 11.89 0.45
N PRO A 261 -21.71 12.23 -0.52
CA PRO A 261 -21.41 11.98 -1.94
C PRO A 261 -20.12 12.64 -2.44
N ARG A 262 -19.69 13.73 -1.78
CA ARG A 262 -18.40 14.39 -2.08
C ARG A 262 -17.19 13.51 -1.75
N MET A 263 -17.37 12.46 -0.94
CA MET A 263 -16.30 11.51 -0.63
C MET A 263 -15.83 10.78 -1.88
N ILE A 264 -16.72 10.47 -2.83
CA ILE A 264 -16.34 9.84 -4.11
C ILE A 264 -15.41 10.75 -4.90
N LEU A 265 -15.67 12.07 -4.92
CA LEU A 265 -14.79 13.04 -5.60
C LEU A 265 -13.42 13.13 -4.93
N LEU A 266 -13.36 13.05 -3.59
CA LEU A 266 -12.08 12.99 -2.88
C LEU A 266 -11.36 11.68 -3.19
N ASP A 267 -12.08 10.58 -3.25
CA ASP A 267 -11.54 9.26 -3.57
C ASP A 267 -10.94 9.24 -4.99
N GLU A 268 -11.66 9.74 -5.99
CA GLU A 268 -11.16 9.93 -7.37
C GLU A 268 -9.90 10.82 -7.39
N PHE A 269 -9.88 11.88 -6.58
CA PHE A 269 -8.73 12.78 -6.52
C PHE A 269 -7.50 12.16 -5.84
N THR A 270 -7.72 11.27 -4.87
CA THR A 270 -6.65 10.64 -4.05
C THR A 270 -6.32 9.21 -4.48
N GLU A 271 -6.98 8.71 -5.53
CA GLU A 271 -6.75 7.38 -6.06
C GLU A 271 -5.29 7.16 -6.43
N ASP A 272 -4.85 5.93 -6.29
CA ASP A 272 -3.51 5.52 -6.69
C ASP A 272 -3.52 4.12 -7.30
N VAL A 273 -2.35 3.68 -7.71
CA VAL A 273 -2.13 2.36 -8.29
C VAL A 273 -2.04 1.28 -7.23
N ASP A 274 -2.32 0.05 -7.63
CA ASP A 274 -1.82 -1.16 -7.00
C ASP A 274 -1.29 -2.10 -8.09
N CYS A 275 -0.66 -3.20 -7.71
CA CYS A 275 -0.14 -4.21 -8.64
C CYS A 275 -0.19 -5.63 -8.07
N ARG A 276 -0.74 -5.78 -6.86
CA ARG A 276 -0.96 -7.07 -6.20
C ARG A 276 -2.25 -7.70 -6.70
N ASP A 277 -2.32 -9.03 -6.61
CA ASP A 277 -3.57 -9.80 -6.83
C ASP A 277 -4.05 -9.93 -8.29
N ILE A 278 -3.16 -9.81 -9.29
CA ILE A 278 -3.50 -10.04 -10.72
C ILE A 278 -3.07 -11.46 -11.14
N ARG A 279 -3.96 -12.23 -11.78
CA ARG A 279 -3.67 -13.54 -12.40
C ARG A 279 -3.23 -13.42 -13.86
N ALA A 280 -2.70 -14.50 -14.45
CA ALA A 280 -2.14 -14.54 -15.80
C ALA A 280 -3.20 -14.65 -16.90
N ASP A 281 -4.42 -15.07 -16.56
CA ASP A 281 -5.56 -15.03 -17.48
C ASP A 281 -6.02 -13.60 -17.78
N ASP A 282 -5.40 -12.61 -17.12
CA ASP A 282 -5.77 -11.19 -17.18
C ASP A 282 -5.06 -10.43 -18.32
N TYR A 283 -4.16 -11.10 -19.06
CA TYR A 283 -3.52 -10.58 -20.27
C TYR A 283 -4.04 -11.29 -21.53
N ASP A 284 -5.34 -11.13 -21.82
CA ASP A 284 -5.83 -11.29 -23.19
C ASP A 284 -6.25 -9.90 -23.71
N PHE A 285 -5.24 -9.02 -23.87
CA PHE A 285 -5.39 -7.91 -24.79
C PHE A 285 -5.58 -8.53 -26.17
N ALA A 286 -6.75 -8.26 -26.74
CA ALA A 286 -7.06 -8.57 -28.12
C ALA A 286 -5.85 -8.36 -29.03
N ASP A 287 -5.58 -9.41 -29.79
CA ASP A 287 -4.69 -9.52 -30.93
C ASP A 287 -4.61 -8.23 -31.77
N ASP A 288 -3.70 -7.32 -31.41
CA ASP A 288 -3.21 -6.25 -32.28
C ASP A 288 -1.73 -6.52 -32.62
N GLY A 289 -1.50 -7.64 -33.30
CA GLY A 289 -0.77 -7.66 -34.57
C GLY A 289 0.56 -6.91 -34.71
N LEU A 290 1.36 -6.74 -33.65
CA LEU A 290 2.72 -6.20 -33.77
C LEU A 290 3.73 -7.11 -33.07
N HIS A 291 4.33 -7.97 -33.89
CA HIS A 291 5.51 -8.77 -33.63
C HIS A 291 6.54 -8.07 -32.72
N ARG A 292 6.74 -8.62 -31.52
CA ARG A 292 8.06 -8.63 -30.87
C ARG A 292 8.42 -10.07 -30.53
N GLU A 293 9.51 -10.49 -31.16
CA GLU A 293 10.07 -11.83 -31.14
C GLU A 293 10.25 -12.34 -29.70
N SER A 294 9.65 -13.49 -29.40
CA SER A 294 9.90 -14.22 -28.17
C SER A 294 11.33 -14.76 -28.19
N CYS A 295 12.10 -14.36 -27.18
CA CYS A 295 13.42 -14.90 -26.89
C CYS A 295 13.34 -16.33 -26.32
N TRP A 296 12.72 -17.29 -26.99
CA TRP A 296 12.96 -18.72 -26.74
C TRP A 296 12.82 -19.51 -28.04
N GLY A 297 13.98 -19.83 -28.61
CA GLY A 297 14.13 -20.49 -29.90
C GLY A 297 13.59 -21.91 -29.95
N ARG A 298 13.15 -22.27 -31.16
CA ARG A 298 12.93 -23.62 -31.67
C ARG A 298 13.94 -24.63 -31.12
N ARG A 299 13.42 -25.79 -30.67
CA ARG A 299 14.08 -27.07 -30.94
C ARG A 299 13.06 -28.07 -31.49
N THR A 300 13.17 -28.28 -32.80
CA THR A 300 12.81 -29.53 -33.47
C THR A 300 13.70 -30.66 -32.94
N SER A 301 13.12 -31.81 -32.59
CA SER A 301 13.37 -33.10 -33.26
C SER A 301 12.83 -34.27 -32.45
N SER A 302 12.03 -35.09 -33.14
CA SER A 302 11.73 -36.52 -32.97
C SER A 302 12.76 -37.36 -32.19
N PHE A 303 12.29 -38.39 -31.48
CA PHE A 303 12.57 -39.81 -31.80
C PHE A 303 11.71 -40.76 -30.94
N ALA A 304 11.13 -41.76 -31.64
CA ALA A 304 10.42 -42.97 -31.21
C ALA A 304 9.05 -42.83 -30.51
#